data_AF-A0AB73QXZ7-F1
#
_entry.id   AF-A0AB73QXZ7-F1
#
_cell.length_a   1.000
_cell.length_b   1.000
_cell.length_c   1.000
_cell.angle_alpha   90.00
_cell.angle_beta   90.00
_cell.angle_gamma   90.00
#
_symmetry.space_group_name_H-M   'P 1'
#
loop_
_entity.id
_entity.type
_entity.pdbx_description
1 polymer ?
#
loop_
_entity_poly.entity_id
_entity_poly.type
_entity_poly.pdbx_seq_one_letter_code
_entity_poly.pdbx_strand_id
1 'polypeptide(L)'
;MSVKLNFALCETNVVHIEDRLYKNIKYRCPHCQEDVIFKKGNKREHHFSHKPGSDCTISRETLLHFEAKHFLVNKINKEEDIKLKIDLSYFKKKYKEFLRAINIDSYEISLLEMLKFYKKRFAKVEQWVGDSIADVVVKDEYNNSQPFVIEVYVTHANEDVKVQYFDEEDIPFIEVIPTRKNSEFIFEVSDASISKYIDYISSKISSSAADISYNIFKDELIDIAREDLTDEILLQYKQQAISEVEEAINNINYRYYINGDIYKKMNSVEARSYMSIESCREELFDISYKSSSQSRDKHSKDKYLMVNDRYFLSNEQNLLYSLIYEIQEHYQVEAIVGGWEHTKKKKVIGFNILMPNSKIVVEEMNRILNDMLSTIKREWINN
;
A
#
# COMPACT_ATOMS: atom_id res chain seq x y z
N MET A 1 -58.60 22.38 20.56
CA MET A 1 -57.30 22.78 19.94
C MET A 1 -57.35 22.34 18.48
N SER A 2 -56.99 23.20 17.52
CA SER A 2 -56.96 22.78 16.11
C SER A 2 -55.78 21.84 15.87
N VAL A 3 -56.03 20.64 15.38
CA VAL A 3 -54.99 19.69 14.95
C VAL A 3 -54.15 20.32 13.84
N LYS A 4 -52.83 20.29 13.99
CA LYS A 4 -51.86 20.73 12.98
C LYS A 4 -51.30 19.48 12.29
N LEU A 5 -51.35 19.47 10.95
CA LEU A 5 -50.88 18.37 10.13
C LEU A 5 -49.71 18.84 9.25
N ASN A 6 -48.69 17.99 9.08
CA ASN A 6 -47.62 18.20 8.12
C ASN A 6 -47.94 17.64 6.73
N PHE A 7 -48.94 16.77 6.63
CA PHE A 7 -49.37 16.14 5.39
C PHE A 7 -50.86 16.36 5.14
N ALA A 8 -51.24 16.38 3.86
CA ALA A 8 -52.63 16.40 3.42
C ALA A 8 -52.81 15.55 2.15
N LEU A 9 -54.05 15.18 1.86
CA LEU A 9 -54.42 14.55 0.60
C LEU A 9 -54.74 15.61 -0.45
N CYS A 10 -54.13 15.49 -1.61
CA CYS A 10 -54.48 16.19 -2.84
C CYS A 10 -55.00 15.13 -3.82
N GLU A 11 -56.32 15.06 -3.97
CA GLU A 11 -57.00 13.95 -4.65
C GLU A 11 -56.64 12.60 -3.98
N THR A 12 -55.84 11.76 -4.64
CA THR A 12 -55.34 10.48 -4.13
C THR A 12 -53.88 10.55 -3.65
N ASN A 13 -53.18 11.66 -3.88
CA ASN A 13 -51.77 11.81 -3.55
C ASN A 13 -51.60 12.44 -2.16
N VAL A 14 -50.62 11.95 -1.40
CA VAL A 14 -50.20 12.58 -0.14
C VAL A 14 -49.18 13.67 -0.47
N VAL A 15 -49.43 14.89 -0.01
CA VAL A 15 -48.53 16.04 -0.17
C VAL A 15 -48.01 16.50 1.18
N HIS A 16 -46.74 16.93 1.22
CA HIS A 16 -46.12 17.49 2.42
C HIS A 16 -46.32 19.01 2.48
N ILE A 17 -46.33 19.56 3.69
CA ILE A 17 -46.51 20.99 3.90
C ILE A 17 -45.39 21.79 3.24
N GLU A 18 -44.18 21.27 3.12
CA GLU A 18 -43.08 21.98 2.45
C GLU A 18 -43.13 21.91 0.92
N ASP A 19 -43.98 21.05 0.34
CA ASP A 19 -44.12 20.99 -1.12
C ASP A 19 -44.73 22.28 -1.70
N ARG A 20 -44.68 22.42 -3.02
CA ARG A 20 -45.30 23.57 -3.70
C ARG A 20 -46.82 23.41 -3.72
N LEU A 21 -47.51 24.16 -2.85
CA LEU A 21 -48.96 24.13 -2.68
C LEU A 21 -49.64 25.33 -3.36
N TYR A 22 -50.85 25.12 -3.88
CA TYR A 22 -51.61 26.15 -4.59
C TYR A 22 -52.99 26.36 -3.97
N LYS A 23 -53.40 27.63 -3.78
CA LYS A 23 -54.65 27.99 -3.09
C LYS A 23 -55.93 27.53 -3.80
N ASN A 24 -55.87 27.28 -5.11
CA ASN A 24 -56.99 26.80 -5.92
C ASN A 24 -57.17 25.27 -5.87
N ILE A 25 -56.25 24.55 -5.23
CA ILE A 25 -56.33 23.10 -5.06
C ILE A 25 -56.98 22.80 -3.70
N LYS A 26 -57.85 21.79 -3.66
CA LYS A 26 -58.44 21.30 -2.41
C LYS A 26 -57.52 20.28 -1.75
N TYR A 27 -57.23 20.51 -0.48
CA TYR A 27 -56.48 19.59 0.35
C TYR A 27 -57.39 19.02 1.43
N ARG A 28 -57.26 17.73 1.74
CA ARG A 28 -58.09 17.04 2.74
C ARG A 28 -57.24 16.43 3.84
N CYS A 29 -57.81 16.34 5.05
CA CYS A 29 -57.19 15.60 6.13
C CYS A 29 -57.10 14.12 5.77
N PRO A 30 -55.94 13.45 5.92
CA PRO A 30 -55.80 12.03 5.64
C PRO A 30 -56.68 11.12 6.51
N HIS A 31 -57.09 11.60 7.68
CA HIS A 31 -57.91 10.84 8.63
C HIS A 31 -59.42 11.07 8.47
N CYS A 32 -59.90 12.31 8.62
CA CYS A 32 -61.34 12.59 8.55
C CYS A 32 -61.84 12.97 7.15
N GLN A 33 -60.94 13.13 6.16
CA GLN A 33 -61.25 13.56 4.79
C GLN A 33 -61.86 14.95 4.64
N GLU A 34 -61.99 15.73 5.71
CA GLU A 34 -62.47 17.12 5.66
C GLU A 34 -61.44 18.07 5.05
N ASP A 35 -61.93 19.18 4.48
CA ASP A 35 -61.09 20.22 3.88
C ASP A 35 -60.12 20.84 4.91
N VAL A 36 -58.84 20.90 4.54
CA VAL A 36 -57.79 21.58 5.28
C VAL A 36 -57.19 22.72 4.47
N ILE A 37 -56.69 23.74 5.17
CA ILE A 37 -56.03 24.92 4.59
C ILE A 37 -54.58 24.93 5.04
N PHE A 38 -53.65 25.04 4.08
CA PHE A 38 -52.24 25.22 4.40
C PHE A 38 -51.95 26.64 4.90
N LYS A 39 -51.11 26.74 5.94
CA LYS A 39 -50.65 27.99 6.51
C LYS A 39 -49.13 28.05 6.35
N LYS A 40 -48.66 28.75 5.32
CA LYS A 40 -47.24 29.07 5.10
C LYS A 40 -47.00 30.54 5.38
N GLY A 41 -46.15 30.86 6.34
CA GLY A 41 -45.85 32.24 6.68
C GLY A 41 -44.68 32.35 7.64
N ASN A 42 -44.00 33.49 7.64
CA ASN A 42 -42.68 33.64 8.25
C ASN A 42 -42.65 33.65 9.79
N LYS A 43 -43.81 33.58 10.46
CA LYS A 43 -43.93 33.72 11.93
C LYS A 43 -44.26 32.44 12.67
N ARG A 44 -44.86 31.46 12.00
CA ARG A 44 -45.35 30.22 12.63
C ARG A 44 -44.98 29.05 11.73
N GLU A 45 -44.72 27.91 12.35
CA GLU A 45 -44.48 26.66 11.63
C GLU A 45 -45.55 26.42 10.57
N HIS A 46 -45.09 25.98 9.41
CA HIS A 46 -45.99 25.62 8.34
C HIS A 46 -46.78 24.39 8.74
N HIS A 47 -48.09 24.43 8.52
CA HIS A 47 -48.97 23.28 8.77
C HIS A 47 -50.25 23.40 7.95
N PHE A 48 -50.92 22.28 7.74
CA PHE A 48 -52.33 22.26 7.39
C PHE A 48 -53.19 22.37 8.64
N SER A 49 -54.27 23.13 8.55
CA SER A 49 -55.25 23.27 9.62
C SER A 49 -56.65 23.07 9.08
N HIS A 50 -57.48 22.34 9.84
CA HIS A 50 -58.90 22.22 9.57
C HIS A 50 -59.58 23.59 9.60
N LYS A 51 -60.68 23.71 8.83
CA LYS A 51 -61.56 24.89 8.91
C LYS A 51 -62.27 24.94 10.28
N PRO A 52 -62.67 26.13 10.76
CA PRO A 52 -63.49 26.24 11.97
C PRO A 52 -64.76 25.38 11.87
N GLY A 53 -65.07 24.63 12.93
CA GLY A 53 -66.23 23.71 12.97
C GLY A 53 -65.93 22.26 12.55
N SER A 54 -64.66 21.91 12.31
CA SER A 54 -64.24 20.52 12.10
C SER A 54 -64.19 19.74 13.42
N ASP A 55 -64.76 18.53 13.43
CA ASP A 55 -64.78 17.61 14.57
C ASP A 55 -63.74 16.48 14.43
N CYS A 56 -62.61 16.75 13.78
CA CYS A 56 -61.56 15.75 13.58
C CYS A 56 -60.99 15.25 14.92
N THR A 57 -61.24 13.97 15.22
CA THR A 57 -60.85 13.29 16.47
C THR A 57 -59.54 12.51 16.39
N ILE A 58 -58.72 12.76 15.36
CA ILE A 58 -57.47 12.00 15.16
C ILE A 58 -56.60 12.05 16.43
N SER A 59 -56.20 10.87 16.90
CA SER A 59 -55.32 10.75 18.05
C SER A 59 -53.93 11.28 17.71
N ARG A 60 -53.16 11.71 18.72
CA ARG A 60 -51.77 12.15 18.51
C ARG A 60 -50.90 11.02 17.97
N GLU A 61 -51.17 9.78 18.40
CA GLU A 61 -50.40 8.60 18.03
C GLU A 61 -50.64 8.22 16.58
N THR A 62 -51.92 8.14 16.17
CA THR A 62 -52.31 7.89 14.78
C THR A 62 -51.74 8.96 13.84
N LEU A 63 -51.76 10.23 14.27
CA LEU A 63 -51.13 11.30 13.51
C LEU A 63 -49.61 11.13 13.41
N LEU A 64 -48.94 10.85 14.52
CA LEU A 64 -47.48 10.71 14.57
C LEU A 64 -47.00 9.55 13.69
N HIS A 65 -47.66 8.39 13.79
CA HIS A 65 -47.38 7.21 12.98
C HIS A 65 -47.55 7.50 11.48
N PHE A 66 -48.68 8.10 11.11
CA PHE A 66 -48.96 8.50 9.73
C PHE A 66 -47.91 9.49 9.18
N GLU A 67 -47.63 10.57 9.92
CA GLU A 67 -46.67 11.58 9.47
C GLU A 67 -45.26 11.01 9.34
N ALA A 68 -44.84 10.14 10.27
CA ALA A 68 -43.52 9.54 10.28
C ALA A 68 -43.27 8.65 9.06
N LYS A 69 -44.18 7.72 8.73
CA LYS A 69 -44.00 6.83 7.57
C LYS A 69 -44.03 7.57 6.22
N HIS A 70 -44.90 8.58 6.10
CA HIS A 70 -44.93 9.41 4.91
C HIS A 70 -43.71 10.31 4.78
N PHE A 71 -43.15 10.78 5.91
CA PHE A 71 -41.88 11.50 5.93
C PHE A 71 -40.72 10.63 5.45
N LEU A 72 -40.60 9.40 5.96
CA LEU A 72 -39.59 8.43 5.51
C LEU A 72 -39.66 8.22 3.99
N VAL A 73 -40.84 7.89 3.47
CA VAL A 73 -41.04 7.67 2.02
C VAL A 73 -40.68 8.90 1.19
N ASN A 74 -41.09 10.09 1.62
CA ASN A 74 -40.78 11.35 0.93
C ASN A 74 -39.28 11.61 0.86
N LYS A 75 -38.56 11.45 1.98
CA LYS A 75 -37.11 11.66 2.07
C LYS A 75 -36.33 10.62 1.26
N ILE A 76 -36.66 9.33 1.42
CA ILE A 76 -36.00 8.22 0.71
C ILE A 76 -36.14 8.41 -0.82
N ASN A 77 -37.35 8.70 -1.30
CA ASN A 77 -37.59 8.86 -2.74
C ASN A 77 -36.97 10.14 -3.33
N LYS A 78 -36.64 11.13 -2.49
CA LYS A 78 -35.86 12.33 -2.86
C LYS A 78 -34.36 12.14 -2.69
N GLU A 79 -33.91 10.96 -2.25
CA GLU A 79 -32.51 10.66 -1.89
C GLU A 79 -31.94 11.60 -0.83
N GLU A 80 -32.81 12.09 0.06
CA GLU A 80 -32.43 12.89 1.22
C GLU A 80 -32.11 11.97 2.40
N ASP A 81 -30.95 12.18 3.02
CA ASP A 81 -30.50 11.32 4.12
C ASP A 81 -31.28 11.58 5.41
N ILE A 82 -31.51 10.51 6.16
CA ILE A 82 -32.12 10.53 7.49
C ILE A 82 -31.13 9.89 8.45
N LYS A 83 -30.82 10.61 9.53
CA LYS A 83 -29.97 10.13 10.60
C LYS A 83 -30.78 9.33 11.60
N LEU A 84 -30.37 8.10 11.84
CA LEU A 84 -30.98 7.21 12.83
C LEU A 84 -30.03 7.07 14.00
N LYS A 85 -30.56 7.19 15.22
CA LYS A 85 -29.81 6.83 16.43
C LYS A 85 -29.97 5.34 16.69
N ILE A 86 -28.87 4.65 16.93
CA ILE A 86 -28.86 3.23 17.27
C ILE A 86 -28.08 2.99 18.56
N ASP A 87 -28.60 2.11 19.40
CA ASP A 87 -27.94 1.72 20.64
C ASP A 87 -26.66 0.91 20.37
N LEU A 88 -25.67 1.03 21.26
CA LEU A 88 -24.41 0.32 21.10
C LEU A 88 -24.51 -1.20 21.31
N SER A 89 -25.63 -1.72 21.82
CA SER A 89 -25.91 -3.15 21.94
C SER A 89 -25.90 -3.90 20.60
N TYR A 90 -26.23 -3.22 19.49
CA TYR A 90 -26.14 -3.81 18.16
C TYR A 90 -24.69 -4.07 17.73
N PHE A 91 -23.72 -3.37 18.32
CA PHE A 91 -22.31 -3.51 17.99
C PHE A 91 -21.65 -4.63 18.81
N LYS A 92 -20.72 -5.35 18.18
CA LYS A 92 -19.89 -6.35 18.87
C LYS A 92 -19.09 -5.69 20.01
N LYS A 93 -18.83 -6.46 21.08
CA LYS A 93 -18.21 -6.01 22.34
C LYS A 93 -17.03 -5.04 22.15
N LYS A 94 -16.06 -5.39 21.29
CA LYS A 94 -14.88 -4.57 21.00
C LYS A 94 -15.23 -3.14 20.57
N TYR A 95 -16.22 -2.98 19.69
CA TYR A 95 -16.62 -1.68 19.15
C TYR A 95 -17.42 -0.87 20.15
N LYS A 96 -18.31 -1.54 20.87
CA LYS A 96 -19.06 -0.94 21.97
C LYS A 96 -18.13 -0.36 23.04
N GLU A 97 -17.08 -1.08 23.41
CA GLU A 97 -16.07 -0.60 24.38
C GLU A 97 -15.28 0.58 23.83
N PHE A 98 -14.85 0.52 22.57
CA PHE A 98 -14.14 1.63 21.91
C PHE A 98 -15.00 2.90 21.86
N LEU A 99 -16.25 2.81 21.41
CA LEU A 99 -17.16 3.96 21.30
C LEU A 99 -17.45 4.58 22.67
N ARG A 100 -17.62 3.74 23.72
CA ARG A 100 -17.78 4.24 25.09
C ARG A 100 -16.52 4.91 25.63
N ALA A 101 -15.33 4.40 25.30
CA ALA A 101 -14.07 5.01 25.73
C ALA A 101 -13.90 6.44 25.20
N ILE A 102 -14.53 6.76 24.06
CA ILE A 102 -14.58 8.11 23.49
C ILE A 102 -15.87 8.88 23.83
N ASN A 103 -16.59 8.47 24.88
CA ASN A 103 -17.83 9.08 25.37
C ASN A 103 -18.97 9.14 24.34
N ILE A 104 -19.09 8.13 23.48
CA ILE A 104 -20.25 7.94 22.60
C ILE A 104 -21.17 6.89 23.24
N ASP A 105 -22.41 7.27 23.53
CA ASP A 105 -23.42 6.40 24.16
C ASP A 105 -24.41 5.80 23.15
N SER A 106 -24.55 6.42 21.98
CA SER A 106 -25.36 5.93 20.85
C SER A 106 -24.65 6.29 19.55
N TYR A 107 -24.76 5.45 18.53
CA TYR A 107 -24.16 5.72 17.23
C TYR A 107 -25.20 6.31 16.27
N GLU A 108 -24.79 7.24 15.41
CA GLU A 108 -25.65 7.82 14.38
C GLU A 108 -25.35 7.17 13.03
N ILE A 109 -26.34 6.50 12.44
CA ILE A 109 -26.23 5.86 11.12
C ILE A 109 -27.04 6.61 10.07
N SER A 110 -26.54 6.59 8.82
CA SER A 110 -27.26 7.13 7.65
C SER A 110 -28.22 6.08 7.10
N LEU A 111 -29.52 6.37 7.11
CA LEU A 111 -30.51 5.52 6.45
C LEU A 111 -30.21 5.41 4.95
N LEU A 112 -29.77 6.49 4.29
CA LEU A 112 -29.47 6.45 2.86
C LEU A 112 -28.25 5.55 2.55
N GLU A 113 -27.20 5.60 3.36
CA GLU A 113 -26.05 4.70 3.20
C GLU A 113 -26.44 3.24 3.46
N MET A 114 -27.27 2.98 4.47
CA MET A 114 -27.79 1.65 4.75
C MET A 114 -28.63 1.11 3.58
N LEU A 115 -29.56 1.90 3.05
CA LEU A 115 -30.35 1.49 1.89
C LEU A 115 -29.47 1.24 0.66
N LYS A 116 -28.43 2.05 0.44
CA LYS A 116 -27.44 1.82 -0.63
C LYS A 116 -26.68 0.50 -0.43
N PHE A 117 -26.28 0.17 0.79
CA PHE A 117 -25.65 -1.11 1.11
C PHE A 117 -26.55 -2.30 0.72
N TYR A 118 -27.84 -2.22 1.04
CA TYR A 118 -28.84 -3.22 0.64
C TYR A 118 -29.36 -3.06 -0.80
N LYS A 119 -28.83 -2.10 -1.58
CA LYS A 119 -29.23 -1.78 -2.97
C LYS A 119 -30.72 -1.45 -3.11
N LYS A 120 -31.27 -0.67 -2.18
CA LYS A 120 -32.68 -0.24 -2.14
C LYS A 120 -32.81 1.25 -2.41
N ARG A 121 -33.90 1.64 -3.07
CA ARG A 121 -34.10 3.02 -3.53
C ARG A 121 -35.54 3.51 -3.44
N PHE A 122 -36.51 2.69 -3.80
CA PHE A 122 -37.89 3.15 -3.97
C PHE A 122 -38.77 2.73 -2.80
N ALA A 123 -39.21 3.71 -2.01
CA ALA A 123 -40.04 3.50 -0.83
C ALA A 123 -41.52 3.70 -1.12
N LYS A 124 -42.37 2.88 -0.50
CA LYS A 124 -43.83 3.00 -0.50
C LYS A 124 -44.37 2.69 0.89
N VAL A 125 -45.47 3.36 1.27
CA VAL A 125 -46.17 3.08 2.53
C VAL A 125 -47.11 1.88 2.38
N GLU A 126 -47.41 1.21 3.51
CA GLU A 126 -48.50 0.22 3.65
C GLU A 126 -48.50 -0.84 2.54
N GLN A 127 -47.38 -1.55 2.41
CA GLN A 127 -47.23 -2.61 1.40
C GLN A 127 -47.28 -3.98 2.07
N TRP A 128 -47.88 -4.94 1.38
CA TRP A 128 -47.87 -6.34 1.79
C TRP A 128 -46.46 -6.93 1.69
N VAL A 129 -46.04 -7.59 2.77
CA VAL A 129 -44.81 -8.38 2.88
C VAL A 129 -45.19 -9.69 3.57
N GLY A 130 -45.20 -10.78 2.80
CA GLY A 130 -45.82 -12.03 3.25
C GLY A 130 -47.30 -11.81 3.56
N ASP A 131 -47.70 -12.24 4.76
CA ASP A 131 -49.08 -12.16 5.25
C ASP A 131 -49.38 -10.92 6.11
N SER A 132 -48.45 -9.96 6.17
CA SER A 132 -48.61 -8.73 6.96
C SER A 132 -48.41 -7.46 6.12
N ILE A 133 -48.96 -6.34 6.60
CA ILE A 133 -48.72 -5.02 6.01
C ILE A 133 -47.57 -4.36 6.76
N ALA A 134 -46.55 -3.93 6.02
CA ALA A 134 -45.42 -3.17 6.54
C ALA A 134 -45.66 -1.66 6.35
N ASP A 135 -45.25 -0.86 7.34
CA ASP A 135 -45.44 0.60 7.31
C ASP A 135 -44.75 1.26 6.14
N VAL A 136 -43.48 0.90 5.90
CA VAL A 136 -42.69 1.36 4.76
C VAL A 136 -41.89 0.20 4.19
N VAL A 137 -41.99 0.03 2.88
CA VAL A 137 -41.25 -0.98 2.12
C VAL A 137 -40.39 -0.29 1.08
N VAL A 138 -39.09 -0.58 1.11
CA VAL A 138 -38.11 -0.06 0.16
C VAL A 138 -37.65 -1.18 -0.77
N LYS A 139 -37.83 -0.99 -2.07
CA LYS A 139 -37.46 -1.96 -3.11
C LYS A 139 -36.32 -1.43 -3.98
N ASP A 140 -35.71 -2.34 -4.72
CA ASP A 140 -34.77 -1.98 -5.79
C ASP A 140 -35.53 -1.49 -7.04
N GLU A 141 -34.79 -1.09 -8.07
CA GLU A 141 -35.37 -0.57 -9.32
C GLU A 141 -36.14 -1.63 -10.12
N TYR A 142 -35.77 -2.89 -9.98
CA TYR A 142 -36.30 -3.99 -10.78
C TYR A 142 -37.37 -4.83 -10.06
N ASN A 143 -37.68 -4.53 -8.79
CA ASN A 143 -38.51 -5.33 -7.89
C ASN A 143 -38.12 -6.81 -7.80
N ASN A 144 -36.84 -7.13 -8.04
CA ASN A 144 -36.38 -8.52 -8.19
C ASN A 144 -35.67 -9.07 -6.95
N SER A 145 -35.41 -8.23 -5.94
CA SER A 145 -34.77 -8.65 -4.69
C SER A 145 -35.64 -8.38 -3.47
N GLN A 146 -35.35 -9.12 -2.38
CA GLN A 146 -36.06 -9.01 -1.09
C GLN A 146 -36.15 -7.56 -0.62
N PRO A 147 -37.31 -7.08 -0.13
CA PRO A 147 -37.47 -5.70 0.29
C PRO A 147 -36.60 -5.35 1.50
N PHE A 148 -36.45 -4.06 1.77
CA PHE A 148 -36.04 -3.57 3.10
C PHE A 148 -37.26 -2.96 3.78
N VAL A 149 -37.53 -3.36 5.02
CA VAL A 149 -38.73 -2.97 5.76
C VAL A 149 -38.40 -1.94 6.83
N ILE A 150 -39.24 -0.92 6.98
CA ILE A 150 -39.16 0.04 8.08
C ILE A 150 -40.53 0.10 8.75
N GLU A 151 -40.56 -0.21 10.04
CA GLU A 151 -41.75 -0.16 10.89
C GLU A 151 -41.67 1.03 11.85
N VAL A 152 -42.80 1.66 12.13
CA VAL A 152 -42.86 2.84 12.99
C VAL A 152 -43.50 2.49 14.33
N TYR A 153 -42.70 2.49 15.40
CA TYR A 153 -43.16 2.22 16.75
C TYR A 153 -43.60 3.53 17.44
N VAL A 154 -44.90 3.67 17.70
CA VAL A 154 -45.45 4.76 18.53
C VAL A 154 -45.93 4.27 19.90
N THR A 155 -46.83 3.27 19.94
CA THR A 155 -47.40 2.74 21.20
C THR A 155 -47.28 1.25 21.37
N HIS A 156 -47.26 0.50 20.27
CA HIS A 156 -47.03 -0.93 20.27
C HIS A 156 -45.81 -1.24 19.42
N ALA A 157 -44.90 -2.05 19.98
CA ALA A 157 -43.83 -2.66 19.22
C ALA A 157 -44.43 -3.66 18.22
N ASN A 158 -43.64 -4.03 17.22
CA ASN A 158 -43.98 -5.06 16.26
C ASN A 158 -44.37 -6.36 16.96
N GLU A 159 -45.33 -7.05 16.35
CA GLU A 159 -45.72 -8.38 16.79
C GLU A 159 -44.57 -9.37 16.55
N ASP A 160 -44.25 -10.18 17.56
CA ASP A 160 -43.14 -11.16 17.49
C ASP A 160 -43.22 -12.06 16.25
N VAL A 161 -44.44 -12.41 15.80
CA VAL A 161 -44.70 -13.22 14.60
C VAL A 161 -44.16 -12.54 13.33
N LYS A 162 -44.29 -11.22 13.24
CA LYS A 162 -43.85 -10.43 12.08
C LYS A 162 -42.33 -10.31 12.05
N VAL A 163 -41.71 -10.10 13.21
CA VAL A 163 -40.25 -10.08 13.37
C VAL A 163 -39.65 -11.44 13.00
N GLN A 164 -40.23 -12.52 13.52
CA GLN A 164 -39.80 -13.89 13.22
C GLN A 164 -39.88 -14.18 11.71
N TYR A 165 -40.96 -13.77 11.04
CA TYR A 165 -41.08 -13.92 9.59
C TYR A 165 -39.97 -13.16 8.84
N PHE A 166 -39.64 -11.94 9.25
CA PHE A 166 -38.55 -11.19 8.64
C PHE A 166 -37.19 -11.88 8.81
N ASP A 167 -36.92 -12.43 9.99
CA ASP A 167 -35.67 -13.15 10.25
C ASP A 167 -35.58 -14.47 9.48
N GLU A 168 -36.66 -15.26 9.43
CA GLU A 168 -36.72 -16.54 8.69
C GLU A 168 -36.52 -16.34 7.17
N GLU A 169 -37.07 -15.25 6.63
CA GLU A 169 -36.93 -14.90 5.23
C GLU A 169 -35.68 -14.04 4.93
N ASP A 170 -34.79 -13.79 5.90
CA ASP A 170 -33.60 -12.90 5.76
C ASP A 170 -33.96 -11.51 5.19
N ILE A 171 -35.15 -11.00 5.53
CA ILE A 171 -35.63 -9.67 5.14
C ILE A 171 -35.03 -8.63 6.10
N PRO A 172 -34.14 -7.74 5.63
CA PRO A 172 -33.58 -6.71 6.49
C PRO A 172 -34.66 -5.71 6.90
N PHE A 173 -34.76 -5.44 8.20
CA PHE A 173 -35.73 -4.48 8.74
C PHE A 173 -35.14 -3.60 9.84
N ILE A 174 -35.77 -2.44 10.04
CA ILE A 174 -35.63 -1.62 11.25
C ILE A 174 -37.01 -1.24 11.78
N GLU A 175 -37.15 -1.21 13.09
CA GLU A 175 -38.24 -0.56 13.78
C GLU A 175 -37.71 0.76 14.38
N VAL A 176 -38.44 1.85 14.14
CA VAL A 176 -38.02 3.19 14.54
C VAL A 176 -39.07 3.89 15.39
N ILE A 177 -38.59 4.54 16.45
CA ILE A 177 -39.38 5.43 17.30
C ILE A 177 -39.25 6.85 16.74
N PRO A 178 -40.34 7.45 16.23
CA PRO A 178 -40.31 8.81 15.70
C PRO A 178 -40.48 9.85 16.80
N THR A 179 -39.61 10.86 16.82
CA THR A 179 -39.80 12.09 17.58
C THR A 179 -39.99 13.25 16.62
N ARG A 180 -41.19 13.86 16.63
CA ARG A 180 -41.50 15.02 15.79
C ARG A 180 -40.83 16.28 16.35
N LYS A 181 -40.04 16.95 15.51
CA LYS A 181 -39.44 18.27 15.80
C LYS A 181 -39.84 19.23 14.68
N ASN A 182 -40.90 20.00 14.92
CA ASN A 182 -41.51 20.90 13.96
C ASN A 182 -42.05 20.13 12.73
N SER A 183 -41.56 20.44 11.52
CA SER A 183 -41.87 19.74 10.26
C SER A 183 -40.95 18.55 9.94
N GLU A 184 -39.98 18.27 10.82
CA GLU A 184 -38.98 17.22 10.65
C GLU A 184 -39.14 16.11 11.71
N PHE A 185 -38.47 14.98 11.48
CA PHE A 185 -38.47 13.83 12.37
C PHE A 185 -37.05 13.41 12.75
N ILE A 186 -36.87 13.04 14.01
CA ILE A 186 -35.70 12.32 14.50
C ILE A 186 -36.16 10.89 14.77
N PHE A 187 -35.35 9.92 14.38
CA PHE A 187 -35.66 8.50 14.54
C PHE A 187 -34.61 7.81 15.39
N GLU A 188 -35.08 6.97 16.32
CA GLU A 188 -34.26 6.08 17.11
C GLU A 188 -34.66 4.64 16.80
N VAL A 189 -33.68 3.76 16.60
CA VAL A 189 -33.91 2.35 16.30
C VAL A 189 -34.25 1.62 17.59
N SER A 190 -35.45 1.04 17.67
CA SER A 190 -35.88 0.20 18.79
C SER A 190 -35.49 -1.25 18.58
N ASP A 191 -35.77 -1.79 17.40
CA ASP A 191 -35.47 -3.15 16.98
C ASP A 191 -34.93 -3.17 15.55
N ALA A 192 -34.07 -4.14 15.19
CA ALA A 192 -33.55 -4.25 13.84
C ALA A 192 -32.88 -5.60 13.52
N SER A 193 -33.09 -6.06 12.29
CA SER A 193 -32.34 -7.16 11.67
C SER A 193 -31.41 -6.63 10.57
N ILE A 194 -30.30 -6.02 11.00
CA ILE A 194 -29.31 -5.36 10.12
C ILE A 194 -27.85 -5.71 10.43
N SER A 195 -27.60 -6.90 11.00
CA SER A 195 -26.27 -7.35 11.43
C SER A 195 -25.19 -7.22 10.35
N LYS A 196 -25.52 -7.55 9.09
CA LYS A 196 -24.64 -7.40 7.91
C LYS A 196 -24.16 -5.95 7.73
N TYR A 197 -25.05 -4.97 7.93
CA TYR A 197 -24.71 -3.55 7.82
C TYR A 197 -23.93 -3.05 9.05
N ILE A 198 -24.24 -3.53 10.25
CA ILE A 198 -23.47 -3.20 11.46
C ILE A 198 -22.02 -3.67 11.32
N ASP A 199 -21.80 -4.88 10.80
CA ASP A 199 -20.46 -5.38 10.53
C ASP A 199 -19.72 -4.53 9.48
N TYR A 200 -20.43 -4.08 8.44
CA TYR A 200 -19.89 -3.16 7.44
C TYR A 200 -19.42 -1.84 8.05
N ILE A 201 -20.25 -1.15 8.85
CA ILE A 201 -19.84 0.10 9.51
C ILE A 201 -18.71 -0.17 10.52
N SER A 202 -18.81 -1.25 11.31
CA SER A 202 -17.80 -1.60 12.30
C SER A 202 -16.41 -1.77 11.66
N SER A 203 -16.34 -2.35 10.45
CA SER A 203 -15.09 -2.47 9.71
C SER A 203 -14.50 -1.11 9.32
N LYS A 204 -15.34 -0.15 8.88
CA LYS A 204 -14.92 1.22 8.59
C LYS A 204 -14.42 1.95 9.82
N ILE A 205 -15.12 1.80 10.96
CA ILE A 205 -14.70 2.39 12.24
C ILE A 205 -13.32 1.85 12.62
N SER A 206 -13.09 0.54 12.51
CA SER A 206 -11.77 -0.06 12.79
C SER A 206 -10.66 0.55 11.94
N SER A 207 -10.85 0.66 10.62
CA SER A 207 -9.83 1.22 9.73
C SER A 207 -9.55 2.68 10.08
N SER A 208 -10.59 3.50 10.25
CA SER A 208 -10.42 4.92 10.56
C SER A 208 -9.83 5.13 11.96
N ALA A 209 -10.21 4.33 12.95
CA ALA A 209 -9.65 4.40 14.29
C ALA A 209 -8.16 4.01 14.31
N ALA A 210 -7.76 2.99 13.54
CA ALA A 210 -6.37 2.61 13.39
C ALA A 210 -5.55 3.74 12.74
N ASP A 211 -6.08 4.34 11.67
CA ASP A 211 -5.43 5.48 10.99
C ASP A 211 -5.29 6.69 11.91
N ILE A 212 -6.36 7.05 12.62
CA ILE A 212 -6.36 8.18 13.56
C ILE A 212 -5.40 7.91 14.72
N SER A 213 -5.48 6.73 15.34
CA SER A 213 -4.61 6.37 16.46
C SER A 213 -3.15 6.34 16.04
N TYR A 214 -2.84 5.73 14.89
CA TYR A 214 -1.48 5.74 14.36
C TYR A 214 -1.00 7.17 14.13
N ASN A 215 -1.78 8.03 13.46
CA ASN A 215 -1.35 9.40 13.17
C ASN A 215 -1.18 10.27 14.43
N ILE A 216 -2.01 10.08 15.45
CA ILE A 216 -1.91 10.81 16.73
C ILE A 216 -0.71 10.33 17.54
N PHE A 217 -0.56 9.02 17.69
CA PHE A 217 0.45 8.41 18.56
C PHE A 217 1.74 8.07 17.83
N LYS A 218 1.89 8.43 16.55
CA LYS A 218 3.06 8.04 15.74
C LYS A 218 4.36 8.43 16.41
N ASP A 219 4.47 9.68 16.84
CA ASP A 219 5.70 10.22 17.38
C ASP A 219 5.99 9.59 18.76
N GLU A 220 4.98 9.43 19.61
CA GLU A 220 5.10 8.71 20.89
C GLU A 220 5.51 7.23 20.70
N LEU A 221 4.92 6.54 19.72
CA LEU A 221 5.29 5.16 19.40
C LEU A 221 6.72 5.06 18.85
N ILE A 222 7.16 6.05 18.07
CA ILE A 222 8.55 6.15 17.60
C ILE A 222 9.49 6.40 18.79
N ASP A 223 9.11 7.26 19.72
CA ASP A 223 9.92 7.57 20.89
C ASP A 223 10.00 6.38 21.85
N ILE A 224 8.89 5.67 22.10
CA ILE A 224 8.91 4.39 22.84
C ILE A 224 9.80 3.37 22.14
N ALA A 225 9.69 3.21 20.82
CA ALA A 225 10.53 2.29 20.07
C ALA A 225 12.02 2.69 20.07
N ARG A 226 12.33 3.99 20.20
CA ARG A 226 13.70 4.50 20.37
C ARG A 226 14.22 4.30 21.79
N GLU A 227 13.37 4.44 22.81
CA GLU A 227 13.71 4.16 24.21
C GLU A 227 13.95 2.65 24.44
N ASP A 228 13.15 1.79 23.80
CA ASP A 228 13.31 0.34 23.82
C ASP A 228 14.50 -0.15 22.98
N LEU A 229 15.09 0.71 22.14
CA LEU A 229 16.35 0.45 21.46
C LEU A 229 17.50 0.65 22.46
N THR A 230 17.52 -0.21 23.48
CA THR A 230 18.57 -0.23 24.49
C THR A 230 19.94 -0.36 23.83
N ASP A 231 20.97 0.21 24.46
CA ASP A 231 22.35 0.09 24.00
C ASP A 231 22.75 -1.38 23.74
N GLU A 232 22.15 -2.32 24.47
CA GLU A 232 22.35 -3.76 24.30
C GLU A 232 21.77 -4.30 22.98
N ILE A 233 20.55 -3.92 22.62
CA ILE A 233 19.94 -4.30 21.33
C ILE A 233 20.69 -3.64 20.16
N LEU A 234 21.06 -2.37 20.29
CA LEU A 234 21.85 -1.67 19.28
C LEU A 234 23.22 -2.34 19.08
N LEU A 235 23.87 -2.76 20.17
CA LEU A 235 25.13 -3.49 20.12
C LEU A 235 24.99 -4.84 19.41
N GLN A 236 23.90 -5.59 19.66
CA GLN A 236 23.62 -6.85 18.97
C GLN A 236 23.48 -6.64 17.45
N TYR A 237 22.74 -5.62 17.01
CA TYR A 237 22.61 -5.32 15.58
C TYR A 237 23.93 -4.87 14.94
N LYS A 238 24.72 -4.04 15.64
CA LYS A 238 26.07 -3.67 15.19
C LYS A 238 26.97 -4.90 15.02
N GLN A 239 26.94 -5.83 15.99
CA GLN A 239 27.71 -7.07 15.93
C GLN A 239 27.26 -7.99 14.80
N GLN A 240 25.95 -8.14 14.59
CA GLN A 240 25.41 -8.92 13.49
C GLN A 240 25.83 -8.35 12.14
N ALA A 241 25.70 -7.04 11.93
CA ALA A 241 26.11 -6.38 10.70
C ALA A 241 27.61 -6.57 10.41
N ILE A 242 28.47 -6.47 11.42
CA ILE A 242 29.91 -6.74 11.27
C ILE A 242 30.15 -8.20 10.87
N SER A 243 29.47 -9.15 11.50
CA SER A 243 29.59 -10.58 11.17
C SER A 243 29.18 -10.88 9.72
N GLU A 244 28.08 -10.28 9.25
CA GLU A 244 27.61 -10.45 7.87
C GLU A 244 28.63 -9.90 6.85
N VAL A 245 29.26 -8.76 7.16
CA VAL A 245 30.31 -8.19 6.31
C VAL A 245 31.60 -9.03 6.36
N GLU A 246 32.00 -9.55 7.52
CA GLU A 246 33.14 -10.48 7.66
C GLU A 246 32.92 -11.74 6.79
N GLU A 247 31.72 -12.32 6.83
CA GLU A 247 31.35 -13.48 6.01
C GLU A 247 31.35 -13.14 4.52
N ALA A 248 30.83 -11.96 4.15
CA ALA A 248 30.85 -11.50 2.77
C ALA A 248 32.27 -11.41 2.23
N ILE A 249 33.18 -10.73 2.95
CA ILE A 249 34.60 -10.58 2.54
C ILE A 249 35.25 -11.94 2.32
N ASN A 250 35.09 -12.87 3.25
CA ASN A 250 35.68 -14.20 3.17
C ASN A 250 35.21 -15.01 1.96
N ASN A 251 34.00 -14.71 1.45
CA ASN A 251 33.39 -15.40 0.33
C ASN A 251 33.44 -14.61 -0.99
N ILE A 252 34.09 -13.43 -1.03
CA ILE A 252 34.22 -12.65 -2.26
C ILE A 252 35.00 -13.46 -3.30
N ASN A 253 34.35 -13.73 -4.43
CA ASN A 253 35.02 -14.24 -5.61
C ASN A 253 35.37 -13.08 -6.55
N TYR A 254 36.63 -12.64 -6.46
CA TYR A 254 37.15 -11.51 -7.24
C TYR A 254 37.00 -11.66 -8.77
N ARG A 255 36.83 -12.89 -9.30
CA ARG A 255 36.59 -13.11 -10.73
C ARG A 255 35.28 -12.52 -11.23
N TYR A 256 34.31 -12.30 -10.36
CA TYR A 256 33.07 -11.60 -10.74
C TYR A 256 33.28 -10.10 -10.94
N TYR A 257 34.30 -9.54 -10.30
CA TYR A 257 34.57 -8.10 -10.32
C TYR A 257 35.73 -7.73 -11.28
N ILE A 258 36.63 -8.67 -11.54
CA ILE A 258 37.71 -8.55 -12.53
C ILE A 258 37.27 -9.26 -13.81
N ASN A 259 36.66 -8.51 -14.73
CA ASN A 259 36.27 -9.05 -16.04
C ASN A 259 37.50 -9.42 -16.90
N GLY A 260 37.27 -10.20 -17.96
CA GLY A 260 38.35 -10.72 -18.82
C GLY A 260 39.23 -9.66 -19.46
N ASP A 261 38.70 -8.47 -19.76
CA ASP A 261 39.46 -7.38 -20.37
C ASP A 261 40.35 -6.67 -19.34
N ILE A 262 39.84 -6.45 -18.13
CA ILE A 262 40.62 -5.92 -17.00
C ILE A 262 41.74 -6.91 -16.66
N TYR A 263 41.42 -8.20 -16.57
CA TYR A 263 42.42 -9.24 -16.30
C TYR A 263 43.53 -9.26 -17.36
N LYS A 264 43.18 -9.17 -18.65
CA LYS A 264 44.16 -9.09 -19.74
C LYS A 264 45.05 -7.87 -19.61
N LYS A 265 44.47 -6.68 -19.38
CA LYS A 265 45.22 -5.43 -19.19
C LYS A 265 46.16 -5.48 -17.98
N MET A 266 45.72 -6.07 -16.87
CA MET A 266 46.53 -6.22 -15.65
C MET A 266 47.73 -7.15 -15.85
N ASN A 267 47.67 -8.08 -16.80
CA ASN A 267 48.68 -9.12 -16.99
C ASN A 267 49.35 -9.08 -18.36
N SER A 268 49.24 -7.98 -19.11
CA SER A 268 49.87 -7.81 -20.42
C SER A 268 50.93 -6.73 -20.38
N VAL A 269 52.16 -7.05 -20.77
CA VAL A 269 53.19 -6.07 -21.11
C VAL A 269 53.43 -6.16 -22.61
N GLU A 270 53.25 -5.04 -23.30
CA GLU A 270 53.43 -4.97 -24.75
C GLU A 270 54.76 -4.29 -25.07
N ALA A 271 55.66 -5.01 -25.74
CA ALA A 271 56.98 -4.52 -26.12
C ALA A 271 57.18 -4.62 -27.64
N ARG A 272 57.71 -3.57 -28.26
CA ARG A 272 57.90 -3.47 -29.71
C ARG A 272 59.23 -2.81 -30.04
N SER A 273 59.89 -3.27 -31.11
CA SER A 273 61.10 -2.62 -31.59
C SER A 273 60.82 -1.17 -32.02
N TYR A 274 61.78 -0.29 -31.75
CA TYR A 274 61.73 1.12 -32.13
C TYR A 274 61.46 1.28 -33.63
N MET A 275 60.49 2.13 -33.98
CA MET A 275 60.01 2.40 -35.35
C MET A 275 59.46 1.17 -36.11
N SER A 276 59.08 0.09 -35.42
CA SER A 276 58.38 -1.03 -36.05
C SER A 276 56.91 -0.71 -36.31
N ILE A 277 56.35 -1.31 -37.37
CA ILE A 277 54.93 -1.23 -37.72
C ILE A 277 54.34 -2.64 -37.61
N GLU A 278 53.25 -2.76 -36.86
CA GLU A 278 52.55 -4.03 -36.68
C GLU A 278 51.65 -4.33 -37.89
N SER A 279 51.78 -5.54 -38.43
CA SER A 279 50.94 -6.04 -39.52
C SER A 279 49.91 -7.08 -39.06
N CYS A 280 50.28 -7.96 -38.12
CA CYS A 280 49.39 -8.96 -37.52
C CYS A 280 49.89 -9.42 -36.14
N ARG A 281 49.02 -10.07 -35.36
CA ARG A 281 49.37 -10.80 -34.12
C ARG A 281 49.10 -12.29 -34.31
N GLU A 282 50.04 -13.11 -33.86
CA GLU A 282 49.91 -14.57 -33.83
C GLU A 282 50.34 -15.09 -32.46
N GLU A 283 49.73 -16.20 -32.01
CA GLU A 283 50.14 -16.86 -30.78
C GLU A 283 51.54 -17.47 -30.94
N LEU A 284 52.36 -17.35 -29.89
CA LEU A 284 53.69 -17.94 -29.85
C LEU A 284 53.60 -19.42 -29.43
N PHE A 285 53.96 -20.32 -30.34
CA PHE A 285 53.95 -21.77 -30.09
C PHE A 285 55.36 -22.36 -30.04
N ASP A 286 56.31 -21.82 -30.80
CA ASP A 286 57.68 -22.33 -30.87
C ASP A 286 58.73 -21.23 -31.06
N ILE A 287 59.92 -21.43 -30.48
CA ILE A 287 61.11 -20.62 -30.70
C ILE A 287 62.30 -21.56 -30.92
N SER A 288 62.95 -21.47 -32.08
CA SER A 288 64.07 -22.33 -32.42
C SER A 288 65.25 -21.56 -33.02
N TYR A 289 66.48 -22.02 -32.77
CA TYR A 289 67.66 -21.52 -33.44
C TYR A 289 67.83 -22.22 -34.79
N LYS A 290 67.91 -21.46 -35.88
CA LYS A 290 68.28 -21.97 -37.20
C LYS A 290 69.63 -21.41 -37.63
N SER A 291 70.34 -22.17 -38.44
CA SER A 291 71.62 -21.76 -39.02
C SER A 291 71.44 -21.37 -40.49
N SER A 292 72.09 -20.30 -40.92
CA SER A 292 72.12 -19.93 -42.34
C SER A 292 72.75 -21.06 -43.18
N SER A 293 72.05 -21.46 -44.24
CA SER A 293 72.48 -22.50 -45.18
C SER A 293 73.54 -22.00 -46.18
N GLN A 294 73.83 -20.68 -46.23
CA GLN A 294 74.69 -20.07 -47.25
C GLN A 294 76.17 -19.87 -46.85
N SER A 295 76.59 -20.23 -45.63
CA SER A 295 78.00 -20.14 -45.26
C SER A 295 78.77 -21.40 -45.65
N ARG A 296 79.79 -21.25 -46.52
CA ARG A 296 80.73 -22.33 -46.90
C ARG A 296 81.74 -22.66 -45.80
N ASP A 297 81.75 -21.89 -44.71
CA ASP A 297 82.65 -22.11 -43.58
C ASP A 297 81.88 -22.77 -42.42
N LYS A 298 82.33 -23.97 -42.01
CA LYS A 298 81.70 -24.76 -40.93
C LYS A 298 81.74 -24.04 -39.58
N HIS A 299 82.62 -23.05 -39.41
CA HIS A 299 82.80 -22.29 -38.18
C HIS A 299 82.11 -20.91 -38.17
N SER A 300 81.51 -20.48 -39.29
CA SER A 300 80.86 -19.17 -39.43
C SER A 300 79.44 -19.32 -40.00
N LYS A 301 78.60 -20.14 -39.35
CA LYS A 301 77.17 -20.16 -39.65
C LYS A 301 76.47 -19.20 -38.70
N ASP A 302 76.01 -18.08 -39.23
CA ASP A 302 75.15 -17.18 -38.48
C ASP A 302 73.92 -17.94 -38.00
N LYS A 303 73.69 -17.89 -36.69
CA LYS A 303 72.52 -18.45 -36.04
C LYS A 303 71.53 -17.34 -35.80
N TYR A 304 70.28 -17.55 -36.17
CA TYR A 304 69.18 -16.62 -35.93
C TYR A 304 68.05 -17.34 -35.21
N LEU A 305 67.28 -16.58 -34.44
CA LEU A 305 66.08 -17.07 -33.77
C LEU A 305 64.90 -17.04 -34.73
N MET A 306 64.17 -18.14 -34.80
CA MET A 306 62.96 -18.29 -35.59
C MET A 306 61.77 -18.54 -34.67
N VAL A 307 60.70 -17.79 -34.89
CA VAL A 307 59.44 -17.85 -34.15
C VAL A 307 58.41 -18.57 -35.01
N ASN A 308 57.74 -19.57 -34.42
CA ASN A 308 56.74 -20.43 -35.05
C ASN A 308 57.23 -21.08 -36.37
N ASP A 309 58.54 -21.28 -36.48
CA ASP A 309 59.23 -21.74 -37.69
C ASP A 309 58.92 -20.93 -38.97
N ARG A 310 58.46 -19.67 -38.83
CA ARG A 310 58.03 -18.81 -39.94
C ARG A 310 58.66 -17.43 -39.94
N TYR A 311 58.83 -16.83 -38.77
CA TYR A 311 59.27 -15.44 -38.63
C TYR A 311 60.69 -15.41 -38.04
N PHE A 312 61.61 -14.68 -38.66
CA PHE A 312 62.91 -14.41 -38.04
C PHE A 312 62.76 -13.30 -37.01
N LEU A 313 63.47 -13.40 -35.88
CA LEU A 313 63.52 -12.34 -34.89
C LEU A 313 64.42 -11.21 -35.44
N SER A 314 63.87 -10.01 -35.61
CA SER A 314 64.63 -8.86 -36.10
C SER A 314 65.07 -7.95 -34.96
N ASN A 315 66.32 -7.46 -35.03
CA ASN A 315 66.86 -6.45 -34.13
C ASN A 315 66.75 -6.84 -32.64
N GLU A 316 67.36 -7.98 -32.27
CA GLU A 316 67.17 -8.63 -30.97
C GLU A 316 67.57 -7.74 -29.79
N GLN A 317 68.59 -6.91 -29.95
CA GLN A 317 69.03 -5.95 -28.93
C GLN A 317 67.98 -4.86 -28.67
N ASN A 318 67.32 -4.37 -29.73
CA ASN A 318 66.28 -3.37 -29.61
C ASN A 318 65.01 -3.94 -28.98
N LEU A 319 64.64 -5.17 -29.38
CA LEU A 319 63.49 -5.87 -28.82
C LEU A 319 63.70 -6.21 -27.34
N LEU A 320 64.91 -6.66 -26.97
CA LEU A 320 65.28 -6.90 -25.58
C LEU A 320 65.26 -5.60 -24.76
N TYR A 321 65.77 -4.49 -25.31
CA TYR A 321 65.69 -3.18 -24.67
C TYR A 321 64.24 -2.77 -24.40
N SER A 322 63.37 -2.83 -25.42
CA SER A 322 61.95 -2.49 -25.26
C SER A 322 61.27 -3.40 -24.23
N LEU A 323 61.51 -4.71 -24.28
CA LEU A 323 60.90 -5.65 -23.34
C LEU A 323 61.27 -5.34 -21.90
N ILE A 324 62.56 -5.14 -21.61
CA ILE A 324 63.01 -4.82 -20.25
C ILE A 324 62.50 -3.45 -19.81
N TYR A 325 62.46 -2.48 -20.73
CA TYR A 325 61.98 -1.12 -20.45
C TYR A 325 60.50 -1.08 -20.07
N GLU A 326 59.65 -1.81 -20.79
CA GLU A 326 58.21 -1.86 -20.50
C GLU A 326 57.91 -2.68 -19.23
N ILE A 327 58.66 -3.75 -18.97
CA ILE A 327 58.48 -4.55 -17.76
C ILE A 327 58.88 -3.77 -16.50
N GLN A 328 59.96 -2.98 -16.53
CA GLN A 328 60.42 -2.23 -15.35
C GLN A 328 59.49 -1.08 -14.93
N GLU A 329 58.59 -0.61 -15.81
CA GLU A 329 57.56 0.37 -15.45
C GLU A 329 56.52 -0.21 -14.49
N HIS A 330 56.30 -1.53 -14.54
CA HIS A 330 55.23 -2.21 -13.80
C HIS A 330 55.75 -3.18 -12.73
N TYR A 331 56.94 -3.76 -12.95
CA TYR A 331 57.51 -4.80 -12.11
C TYR A 331 58.96 -4.48 -11.77
N GLN A 332 59.40 -4.92 -10.60
CA GLN A 332 60.81 -4.83 -10.26
C GLN A 332 61.62 -5.84 -11.10
N VAL A 333 62.64 -5.34 -11.80
CA VAL A 333 63.55 -6.15 -12.62
C VAL A 333 64.95 -6.07 -12.06
N GLU A 334 65.58 -7.22 -11.83
CA GLU A 334 66.95 -7.34 -11.35
C GLU A 334 67.85 -7.86 -12.47
N ALA A 335 68.96 -7.18 -12.73
CA ALA A 335 69.96 -7.67 -13.67
C ALA A 335 70.81 -8.78 -13.01
N ILE A 336 70.87 -9.96 -13.64
CA ILE A 336 71.73 -11.06 -13.20
C ILE A 336 73.11 -10.84 -13.81
N VAL A 337 74.08 -10.48 -12.98
CA VAL A 337 75.46 -10.17 -13.41
C VAL A 337 76.40 -11.32 -13.08
N GLY A 338 77.05 -11.88 -14.10
CA GLY A 338 77.95 -13.03 -13.97
C GLY A 338 79.11 -12.99 -14.96
N GLY A 339 79.77 -14.12 -15.20
CA GLY A 339 80.91 -14.24 -16.13
C GLY A 339 81.09 -15.68 -16.60
N TRP A 340 81.86 -15.89 -17.65
CA TRP A 340 82.16 -17.23 -18.18
C TRP A 340 83.40 -17.82 -17.49
N GLU A 341 83.49 -19.16 -17.40
CA GLU A 341 84.54 -19.90 -16.66
C GLU A 341 85.98 -19.45 -16.97
N HIS A 342 86.20 -18.87 -18.15
CA HIS A 342 87.52 -18.45 -18.63
C HIS A 342 87.70 -16.92 -18.71
N THR A 343 86.80 -16.11 -18.13
CA THR A 343 86.89 -14.64 -18.19
C THR A 343 86.63 -13.98 -16.84
N LYS A 344 87.50 -13.04 -16.43
CA LYS A 344 87.32 -12.24 -15.20
C LYS A 344 86.34 -11.06 -15.33
N LYS A 345 85.84 -10.77 -16.54
CA LYS A 345 84.93 -9.62 -16.77
C LYS A 345 83.50 -10.02 -16.44
N LYS A 346 82.87 -9.27 -15.52
CA LYS A 346 81.44 -9.39 -15.25
C LYS A 346 80.62 -8.83 -16.43
N LYS A 347 79.55 -9.52 -16.78
CA LYS A 347 78.58 -9.18 -17.83
C LYS A 347 77.17 -9.45 -17.31
N VAL A 348 76.17 -8.76 -17.85
CA VAL A 348 74.77 -9.17 -17.65
C VAL A 348 74.56 -10.48 -18.39
N ILE A 349 74.14 -11.51 -17.65
CA ILE A 349 73.89 -12.86 -18.17
C ILE A 349 72.40 -13.24 -18.13
N GLY A 350 71.55 -12.40 -17.54
CA GLY A 350 70.11 -12.60 -17.50
C GLY A 350 69.39 -11.52 -16.71
N PHE A 351 68.09 -11.70 -16.53
CA PHE A 351 67.23 -10.82 -15.74
C PHE A 351 66.29 -11.66 -14.88
N ASN A 352 66.05 -11.24 -13.65
CA ASN A 352 65.01 -11.77 -12.78
C ASN A 352 63.86 -10.76 -12.72
N ILE A 353 62.64 -11.18 -13.08
CA ILE A 353 61.45 -10.31 -13.12
C ILE A 353 60.56 -10.71 -11.96
N LEU A 354 60.38 -9.80 -10.99
CA LEU A 354 59.60 -10.05 -9.78
C LEU A 354 58.11 -9.78 -10.04
N MET A 355 57.43 -10.76 -10.65
CA MET A 355 56.00 -10.68 -10.91
C MET A 355 55.17 -11.05 -9.67
N PRO A 356 54.05 -10.33 -9.40
CA PRO A 356 53.16 -10.66 -8.30
C PRO A 356 52.52 -12.03 -8.52
N ASN A 357 52.50 -12.84 -7.46
CA ASN A 357 51.84 -14.14 -7.47
C ASN A 357 50.34 -13.93 -7.28
N SER A 358 49.52 -14.50 -8.18
CA SER A 358 48.06 -14.36 -8.15
C SER A 358 47.42 -14.81 -6.83
N LYS A 359 48.03 -15.76 -6.11
CA LYS A 359 47.57 -16.14 -4.75
C LYS A 359 47.84 -15.04 -3.73
N ILE A 360 49.03 -14.44 -3.79
CA ILE A 360 49.45 -13.36 -2.87
C ILE A 360 48.61 -12.10 -3.09
N VAL A 361 48.24 -11.77 -4.33
CA VAL A 361 47.39 -10.60 -4.61
C VAL A 361 46.01 -10.73 -3.97
N VAL A 362 45.38 -11.91 -4.07
CA VAL A 362 44.07 -12.16 -3.45
C VAL A 362 44.16 -12.10 -1.92
N GLU A 363 45.21 -12.68 -1.33
CA GLU A 363 45.47 -12.62 0.11
C GLU A 363 45.65 -11.17 0.60
N GLU A 364 46.40 -10.35 -0.14
CA GLU A 364 46.60 -8.94 0.19
C GLU A 364 45.32 -8.11 0.04
N MET A 365 44.49 -8.37 -0.98
CA MET A 365 43.18 -7.70 -1.13
C MET A 365 42.24 -8.02 0.03
N ASN A 366 42.17 -9.29 0.44
CA ASN A 366 41.40 -9.70 1.61
C ASN A 366 41.94 -9.07 2.90
N ARG A 367 43.26 -8.96 3.04
CA ARG A 367 43.88 -8.30 4.21
C ARG A 367 43.45 -6.83 4.29
N ILE A 368 43.50 -6.09 3.18
CA ILE A 368 43.09 -4.68 3.13
C ILE A 368 41.62 -4.51 3.56
N LEU A 369 40.71 -5.35 3.04
CA LEU A 369 39.29 -5.30 3.40
C LEU A 369 39.06 -5.61 4.89
N ASN A 370 39.77 -6.61 5.42
CA ASN A 370 39.70 -6.94 6.84
C ASN A 370 40.28 -5.83 7.74
N ASP A 371 41.37 -5.17 7.33
CA ASP A 371 41.95 -4.05 8.06
C ASP A 371 40.97 -2.85 8.11
N MET A 372 40.29 -2.55 7.00
CA MET A 372 39.24 -1.54 6.96
C MET A 372 38.09 -1.89 7.91
N LEU A 373 37.60 -3.13 7.86
CA LEU A 373 36.52 -3.59 8.73
C LEU A 373 36.91 -3.57 10.22
N SER A 374 38.16 -3.90 10.55
CA SER A 374 38.69 -3.82 11.93
C SER A 374 38.67 -2.39 12.49
N THR A 375 38.78 -1.38 11.63
CA THR A 375 38.70 0.02 12.00
C THR A 375 37.27 0.41 12.34
N ILE A 376 36.31 0.02 11.49
CA ILE A 376 34.87 0.20 11.73
C ILE A 376 34.44 -0.52 13.02
N LYS A 377 34.89 -1.76 13.22
CA LYS A 377 34.61 -2.56 14.43
C LYS A 377 35.05 -1.86 15.70
N ARG A 378 36.23 -1.24 15.69
CA ARG A 378 36.74 -0.46 16.84
C ARG A 378 35.92 0.80 17.10
N GLU A 379 35.49 1.50 16.06
CA GLU A 379 34.67 2.70 16.19
C GLU A 379 33.24 2.41 16.68
N TRP A 380 32.66 1.28 16.27
CA TRP A 380 31.27 0.93 16.55
C TRP A 380 31.05 0.19 17.87
N ILE A 381 32.06 -0.52 18.38
CA ILE A 381 31.97 -1.32 19.61
C ILE A 381 32.54 -0.58 20.83
N ASN A 382 33.49 0.35 20.64
CA ASN A 382 34.09 1.10 21.75
C ASN A 382 33.46 2.48 21.99
N ASN A 383 32.49 2.89 21.16
CA ASN A 383 31.60 4.04 21.36
C ASN A 383 30.15 3.55 21.32
#